data_AF-A0A4R6YG22-F1
#
_entry.id   AF-A0A4R6YG22-F1
#
_cell.length_a   1.000
_cell.length_b   1.000
_cell.length_c   1.000
_cell.angle_alpha   90.00
_cell.angle_beta   90.00
_cell.angle_gamma   90.00
#
_symmetry.space_group_name_H-M   'P 1'
#
loop_
_entity.id
_entity.type
_entity.pdbx_description
1 polymer ?
#
loop_
_entity_poly.entity_id
_entity_poly.type
_entity_poly.pdbx_seq_one_letter_code
_entity_poly.pdbx_strand_id
1 'polypeptide(L)'
;MSQKDLGIAAGLDEFVASTRVNRYETGVHEPDMETAGRLAQALGVPLAYLFADDDRQARLLLAFAALSKGRQDAFLAEIERAADT
;
A
#
# COMPACT_ATOMS: atom_id res chain seq x y z
N MET A 1 -3.32 1.26 -14.70
CA MET A 1 -3.32 2.71 -14.39
C MET A 1 -1.95 3.25 -14.75
N SER A 2 -1.85 4.39 -15.43
CA SER A 2 -0.53 5.01 -15.69
C SER A 2 -0.02 5.77 -14.46
N GLN A 3 1.28 6.10 -14.41
CA GLN A 3 1.85 6.97 -13.36
C GLN A 3 1.13 8.32 -13.28
N LYS A 4 0.78 8.90 -14.45
CA LYS A 4 0.03 10.15 -14.54
C LYS A 4 -1.35 10.01 -13.88
N ASP A 5 -2.10 8.97 -14.27
CA ASP A 5 -3.45 8.74 -13.75
C ASP A 5 -3.42 8.47 -12.23
N LEU A 6 -2.44 7.71 -11.75
CA LEU A 6 -2.23 7.46 -10.33
C LEU A 6 -1.95 8.77 -9.57
N GLY A 7 -1.04 9.58 -10.09
CA GLY A 7 -0.70 10.86 -9.46
C GLY A 7 -1.91 11.79 -9.38
N ILE A 8 -2.70 11.89 -10.44
CA ILE A 8 -3.93 12.69 -10.45
C ILE A 8 -4.96 12.12 -9.46
N ALA A 9 -5.17 10.81 -9.45
CA ALA A 9 -6.08 10.15 -8.51
C ALA A 9 -5.65 10.36 -7.04
N ALA A 10 -4.35 10.48 -6.78
CA ALA A 10 -3.78 10.81 -5.47
C ALA A 10 -3.76 12.33 -5.17
N GLY A 11 -4.36 13.17 -6.02
CA GLY A 11 -4.46 14.61 -5.81
C GLY A 11 -3.18 15.38 -6.12
N LEU A 12 -2.31 14.86 -6.99
CA LEU A 12 -1.19 15.60 -7.57
C LEU A 12 -1.67 16.42 -8.76
N ASP A 13 -1.04 17.58 -8.96
CA ASP A 13 -1.27 18.41 -10.14
C ASP A 13 -0.94 17.64 -11.43
N GLU A 14 -1.83 17.72 -12.42
CA GLU A 14 -1.78 16.96 -13.68
C GLU A 14 -0.46 17.15 -14.43
N PHE A 15 0.13 18.34 -14.39
CA PHE A 15 1.35 18.67 -15.14
C PHE A 15 2.60 18.03 -14.55
N VAL A 16 2.57 17.66 -13.26
CA VAL A 16 3.72 17.07 -12.54
C VAL A 16 3.47 15.65 -12.04
N ALA A 17 2.23 15.15 -12.15
CA ALA A 17 1.79 13.86 -11.63
C ALA A 17 2.72 12.70 -12.04
N SER A 18 2.94 12.53 -13.35
CA SER A 18 3.80 11.44 -13.86
C SER A 18 5.24 11.55 -13.33
N THR A 19 5.82 12.75 -13.34
CA THR A 19 7.20 12.97 -12.87
C THR A 19 7.34 12.71 -11.38
N ARG A 20 6.37 13.14 -10.57
CA ARG A 20 6.38 12.89 -9.11
C ARG A 20 6.26 11.41 -8.79
N VAL A 21 5.29 10.71 -9.40
CA VAL A 21 5.13 9.26 -9.17
C VAL A 21 6.37 8.49 -9.61
N ASN A 22 6.95 8.81 -10.77
CA ASN A 22 8.21 8.18 -11.21
C ASN A 22 9.36 8.38 -10.20
N ARG A 23 9.49 9.57 -9.61
CA ARG A 23 10.50 9.84 -8.57
C ARG A 23 10.28 9.03 -7.29
N TYR A 24 9.01 8.76 -6.94
CA TYR A 24 8.65 7.87 -5.83
C TYR A 24 9.02 6.42 -6.14
N GLU A 25 8.64 5.92 -7.32
CA GLU A 25 8.92 4.53 -7.72
C GLU A 25 10.42 4.23 -7.87
N THR A 26 11.21 5.22 -8.27
CA THR A 26 12.67 5.07 -8.46
C THR A 26 13.46 5.41 -7.19
N GLY A 27 12.79 5.76 -6.09
CA GLY A 27 13.43 6.11 -4.83
C GLY A 27 14.24 7.41 -4.86
N VAL A 28 14.06 8.25 -5.89
CA VAL A 28 14.72 9.57 -5.97
C VAL A 28 14.16 10.53 -4.94
N HIS A 29 12.86 10.44 -4.69
CA HIS A 29 12.20 11.14 -3.59
C HIS A 29 11.23 10.20 -2.89
N GLU A 30 10.98 10.47 -1.62
CA GLU A 30 9.94 9.77 -0.86
C GLU A 30 8.68 10.66 -0.78
N PRO A 31 7.48 10.11 -0.97
CA PRO A 31 6.26 10.83 -0.66
C PRO A 31 6.15 11.03 0.86
N ASP A 32 5.58 12.17 1.28
CA ASP A 32 5.14 12.31 2.67
C ASP A 32 4.00 11.32 2.98
N MET A 33 3.71 11.13 4.27
CA MET A 33 2.70 10.18 4.73
C MET A 33 1.31 10.45 4.16
N GLU A 34 0.95 11.73 3.96
CA GLU A 34 -0.34 12.12 3.38
C GLU A 34 -0.43 11.71 1.91
N THR A 35 0.62 11.97 1.14
CA THR A 35 0.71 11.60 -0.28
C THR A 35 0.76 10.08 -0.43
N ALA A 36 1.51 9.37 0.41
CA ALA A 36 1.53 7.91 0.43
C ALA A 36 0.14 7.33 0.74
N GLY A 37 -0.58 7.92 1.70
CA GLY A 37 -1.96 7.56 2.02
C GLY A 37 -2.91 7.72 0.83
N ARG A 38 -2.83 8.85 0.12
CA ARG A 38 -3.63 9.09 -1.09
C ARG A 38 -3.28 8.15 -2.24
N LEU A 39 -2.00 7.82 -2.42
CA LEU A 39 -1.55 6.83 -3.40
C LEU A 39 -2.11 5.44 -3.07
N ALA A 40 -2.02 5.01 -1.80
CA ALA A 40 -2.55 3.73 -1.35
C ALA A 40 -4.07 3.63 -1.57
N GLN A 41 -4.81 4.70 -1.24
CA GLN A 41 -6.25 4.79 -1.49
C GLN A 41 -6.58 4.68 -2.99
N ALA A 42 -5.86 5.42 -3.85
CA ALA A 42 -6.06 5.37 -5.29
C ALA A 42 -5.75 3.98 -5.88
N LEU A 43 -4.81 3.25 -5.29
CA LEU A 43 -4.46 1.87 -5.65
C LEU A 43 -5.40 0.82 -5.05
N GLY A 44 -6.24 1.18 -4.09
CA GLY A 44 -7.12 0.24 -3.38
C GLY A 44 -6.35 -0.74 -2.48
N VAL A 45 -5.21 -0.34 -1.93
CA VAL A 45 -4.35 -1.17 -1.08
C VAL A 45 -4.17 -0.55 0.31
N PRO A 46 -3.83 -1.33 1.35
CA PRO A 46 -3.46 -0.79 2.64
C PRO A 46 -2.21 0.10 2.53
N LEU A 47 -2.16 1.21 3.27
CA LEU A 47 -0.96 2.07 3.29
C LEU A 47 0.31 1.29 3.64
N ALA A 48 0.23 0.39 4.63
CA ALA A 48 1.36 -0.44 5.05
C ALA A 48 1.93 -1.31 3.92
N TYR A 49 1.14 -1.66 2.90
CA TYR A 49 1.63 -2.42 1.75
C TYR A 49 2.75 -1.69 0.98
N LEU A 50 2.68 -0.35 0.92
CA LEU A 50 3.70 0.46 0.23
C LEU A 50 5.05 0.48 0.94
N PHE A 51 5.08 0.03 2.20
CA PHE A 51 6.26 0.03 3.06
C PHE A 51 6.60 -1.36 3.59
N ALA A 52 6.10 -2.41 2.95
CA ALA A 52 6.38 -3.76 3.39
C ALA A 52 7.87 -4.10 3.24
N ASP A 53 8.47 -4.70 4.27
CA ASP A 53 9.90 -5.04 4.33
C ASP A 53 10.29 -6.07 3.26
N ASP A 54 9.38 -6.99 2.93
CA ASP A 54 9.58 -8.01 1.90
C ASP A 54 8.27 -8.46 1.23
N ASP A 55 8.41 -9.25 0.16
CA ASP A 55 7.30 -9.77 -0.63
C ASP A 55 6.30 -10.61 0.19
N ARG A 56 6.75 -11.30 1.24
CA ARG A 56 5.88 -12.14 2.08
C ARG A 56 4.99 -11.25 2.93
N GLN A 57 5.55 -10.21 3.55
CA GLN A 57 4.80 -9.22 4.31
C GLN A 57 3.84 -8.44 3.39
N ALA A 58 4.28 -8.05 2.19
CA ALA A 58 3.45 -7.37 1.20
C ALA A 58 2.23 -8.23 0.80
N ARG A 59 2.46 -9.51 0.49
CA ARG A 59 1.39 -10.47 0.16
C ARG A 59 0.45 -10.71 1.33
N LEU A 60 0.97 -10.80 2.56
CA LEU A 60 0.19 -10.92 3.78
C LEU A 60 -0.76 -9.73 3.94
N LEU A 61 -0.26 -8.50 3.83
CA LEU A 61 -1.06 -7.28 3.98
C LEU A 61 -2.19 -7.20 2.96
N LEU A 62 -1.92 -7.53 1.68
CA LEU A 62 -2.96 -7.58 0.64
C LEU A 62 -4.01 -8.66 0.91
N ALA A 63 -3.55 -9.89 1.20
CA ALA A 63 -4.45 -11.01 1.46
C ALA A 63 -5.32 -10.76 2.69
N PHE A 64 -4.73 -10.22 3.77
CA PHE A 64 -5.42 -9.88 5.00
C PHE A 64 -6.48 -8.79 4.76
N ALA A 65 -6.15 -7.75 4.00
CA ALA A 65 -7.09 -6.67 3.69
C ALA A 65 -8.30 -7.12 2.87
N ALA A 66 -8.18 -8.19 2.10
CA ALA A 66 -9.28 -8.78 1.32
C ALA A 66 -10.24 -9.64 2.17
N LEU A 67 -9.87 -10.00 3.40
CA LEU A 67 -10.72 -10.79 4.30
C LEU A 67 -11.81 -9.94 4.94
N SER A 68 -12.96 -10.55 5.23
CA SER A 68 -13.95 -9.96 6.14
C SER A 68 -13.39 -9.86 7.55
N LYS A 69 -13.96 -8.98 8.39
CA LYS A 69 -13.50 -8.78 9.77
C LYS A 69 -13.43 -10.08 10.58
N GLY A 70 -14.48 -10.92 10.55
CA GLY A 70 -14.45 -12.20 11.26
C GLY A 70 -13.39 -13.18 10.73
N ARG A 71 -13.03 -13.11 9.44
CA ARG A 71 -11.94 -13.92 8.87
C ARG A 71 -10.56 -13.35 9.23
N GLN A 72 -10.44 -12.04 9.35
CA GLN A 72 -9.24 -11.38 9.88
C GLN A 72 -8.96 -11.85 11.30
N ASP A 73 -9.96 -11.79 12.18
CA ASP A 73 -9.83 -12.20 13.59
C ASP A 73 -9.44 -13.68 13.72
N ALA A 74 -10.10 -14.56 12.95
CA ALA A 74 -9.80 -15.99 12.96
C ALA A 74 -8.37 -16.31 12.47
N PHE A 75 -7.91 -15.59 11.43
CA PHE A 75 -6.57 -15.76 10.87
C PHE A 75 -5.47 -15.23 11.80
N LEU A 76 -5.69 -14.08 12.45
CA LEU A 76 -4.76 -13.58 13.48
C LEU A 76 -4.60 -14.59 14.61
N ALA A 77 -5.71 -15.13 15.13
CA ALA A 77 -5.66 -16.13 16.20
C ALA A 77 -4.93 -17.41 15.77
N GLU A 78 -4.97 -17.79 14.49
CA GLU A 78 -4.21 -18.92 13.95
C GLU A 78 -2.70 -18.64 13.92
N ILE A 79 -2.30 -17.46 13.44
CA ILE A 79 -0.89 -17.05 13.39
C ILE A 79 -0.31 -16.91 14.80
N GLU A 80 -1.03 -16.27 15.72
CA GLU A 80 -0.60 -16.08 17.11
C GLU A 80 -0.33 -17.42 17.79
N ARG A 81 -1.26 -18.39 17.66
CA ARG A 81 -1.05 -19.75 18.17
C ARG A 81 0.17 -20.43 17.56
N ALA A 82 0.41 -20.26 16.25
CA ALA A 82 1.56 -20.86 15.58
C ALA A 82 2.88 -20.20 15.99
N ALA A 83 2.87 -18.92 16.37
CA ALA A 83 4.06 -18.19 16.82
C ALA A 83 4.44 -18.49 18.27
N ASP A 84 3.46 -18.85 19.10
CA ASP A 84 3.65 -19.27 20.50
C ASP A 84 4.18 -20.71 20.65
N THR A 85 4.45 -21.41 19.54
CA THR A 85 4.94 -22.80 19.51
C THR A 85 6.40 -22.88 19.08
#